data_AF-A0A0R3PTN8-F1
#
_entry.id   AF-A0A0R3PTN8-F1
#
_cell.length_a   1.000
_cell.length_b   1.000
_cell.length_c   1.000
_cell.angle_alpha   90.00
_cell.angle_beta   90.00
_cell.angle_gamma   90.00
#
_symmetry.space_group_name_H-M   'P 1'
#
loop_
_entity.id
_entity.type
_entity.pdbx_description
1 polymer ?
#
loop_
_entity_poly.entity_id
_entity_poly.type
_entity_poly.pdbx_seq_one_letter_code
_entity_poly.pdbx_strand_id
1 'polypeptide(L)'
;MESVFRHVSAASFARRRLPVVMRNIGMVENIRTASDFVEQGHVRIGPKLITDPAFMVTRAQEDAITWTNASKIKRHVLDYNNARDDFDLA
;
A
#
# COMPACT_ATOMS: atom_id res chain seq x y z
N MET A 1 13.17 -3.98 -30.23
CA MET A 1 11.72 -3.73 -30.31
C MET A 1 10.90 -4.97 -29.92
N GLU A 2 11.33 -6.17 -30.33
CA GLU A 2 10.67 -7.45 -30.00
C GLU A 2 10.64 -7.79 -28.49
N SER A 3 11.64 -7.37 -27.70
CA SER A 3 11.67 -7.69 -26.27
C SER A 3 10.64 -6.93 -25.44
N VAL A 4 10.18 -5.75 -25.85
CA VAL A 4 9.21 -4.97 -25.06
C VAL A 4 7.83 -5.64 -25.10
N PHE A 5 7.40 -6.10 -26.27
CA PHE A 5 6.06 -6.67 -26.46
C PHE A 5 5.88 -8.01 -25.73
N ARG A 6 6.93 -8.82 -25.64
CA ARG A 6 6.87 -10.15 -25.02
C ARG A 6 6.80 -10.10 -23.48
N HIS A 7 7.18 -8.98 -22.87
CA HIS A 7 7.21 -8.80 -21.40
C HIS A 7 6.04 -7.98 -20.86
N VAL A 8 5.23 -7.35 -21.71
CA VAL A 8 4.04 -6.59 -21.29
C VAL A 8 2.82 -7.48 -21.41
N SER A 9 2.34 -7.97 -20.26
CA SER A 9 1.12 -8.79 -20.15
C SER A 9 0.11 -8.13 -19.21
N ALA A 10 -1.16 -8.53 -19.27
CA ALA A 10 -2.19 -8.09 -18.33
C ALA A 10 -1.79 -8.34 -16.86
N ALA A 11 -1.09 -9.45 -16.60
CA ALA A 11 -0.53 -9.75 -15.28
C ALA A 11 0.50 -8.72 -14.81
N SER A 12 1.22 -8.06 -15.73
CA SER A 12 2.18 -7.01 -15.40
C SER A 12 1.50 -5.76 -14.82
N PHE A 13 0.31 -5.41 -15.35
CA PHE A 13 -0.53 -4.35 -14.79
C PHE A 13 -1.14 -4.75 -13.45
N ALA A 14 -1.65 -6.00 -13.34
CA ALA A 14 -2.24 -6.50 -12.10
C ALA A 14 -1.23 -6.50 -10.94
N ARG A 15 0.06 -6.80 -11.21
CA ARG A 15 1.14 -6.74 -10.22
C ARG A 15 1.47 -5.32 -9.73
N ARG A 16 1.02 -4.28 -10.42
CA ARG A 16 1.20 -2.86 -10.04
C ARG A 16 -0.01 -2.28 -9.33
N ARG A 17 -1.07 -3.05 -9.08
CA ARG A 17 -2.17 -2.62 -8.22
C ARG A 17 -1.70 -2.46 -6.79
N LEU A 18 -2.23 -1.46 -6.10
CA LEU A 18 -1.83 -1.09 -4.74
C LEU A 18 -1.78 -2.29 -3.77
N PRO A 19 -2.78 -3.19 -3.69
CA PRO A 19 -2.72 -4.34 -2.78
C PRO A 19 -1.56 -5.30 -3.07
N VAL A 20 -1.19 -5.48 -4.34
CA VAL A 20 -0.08 -6.37 -4.71
C VAL A 20 1.26 -5.73 -4.37
N VAL A 21 1.39 -4.43 -4.60
CA VAL A 21 2.61 -3.68 -4.24
C VAL A 21 2.78 -3.65 -2.72
N MET A 22 1.71 -3.39 -1.94
CA MET A 22 1.73 -3.43 -0.47
C MET A 22 2.25 -4.77 0.07
N ARG A 23 1.85 -5.88 -0.56
CA ARG A 23 2.34 -7.22 -0.19
C ARG A 23 3.83 -7.39 -0.50
N ASN A 24 4.29 -6.88 -1.64
CA ASN A 24 5.67 -7.00 -2.06
C ASN A 24 6.65 -6.18 -1.22
N ILE A 25 6.22 -5.00 -0.70
CA ILE A 25 7.03 -4.17 0.21
C ILE A 25 6.96 -4.65 1.68
N GLY A 26 6.28 -5.76 1.96
CA GLY A 26 6.18 -6.33 3.31
C GLY A 26 5.22 -5.61 4.25
N MET A 27 4.35 -4.73 3.74
CA MET A 27 3.39 -3.98 4.56
C MET A 27 2.20 -4.84 5.01
N VAL A 28 1.84 -5.86 4.22
CA VAL A 28 0.78 -6.84 4.51
C VAL A 28 1.17 -8.21 3.96
N GLU A 29 0.79 -9.29 4.63
CA GLU A 29 1.12 -10.66 4.17
C GLU A 29 0.23 -11.13 3.00
N ASN A 30 -1.06 -10.79 3.05
CA ASN A 30 -2.09 -11.29 2.14
C ASN A 30 -2.70 -10.18 1.28
N ILE A 31 -2.86 -10.45 -0.03
CA ILE A 31 -3.41 -9.48 -0.99
C ILE A 31 -4.88 -9.14 -0.70
N ARG A 32 -5.67 -10.12 -0.24
CA ARG A 32 -7.08 -9.91 0.15
C ARG A 32 -7.18 -8.89 1.27
N THR A 33 -6.42 -9.09 2.35
CA THR A 33 -6.36 -8.17 3.49
C THR A 33 -5.86 -6.79 3.08
N ALA A 34 -4.89 -6.71 2.16
CA ALA A 34 -4.45 -5.42 1.62
C ALA A 34 -5.58 -4.71 0.85
N SER A 35 -6.43 -5.43 0.10
CA SER A 35 -7.63 -4.85 -0.52
C SER A 35 -8.58 -4.28 0.52
N ASP A 36 -8.89 -5.06 1.56
CA ASP A 36 -9.79 -4.65 2.63
C ASP A 36 -9.28 -3.37 3.34
N PHE A 37 -7.97 -3.28 3.61
CA PHE A 37 -7.36 -2.11 4.23
C PHE A 37 -7.37 -0.87 3.34
N VAL A 38 -7.22 -1.05 2.03
CA VAL A 38 -7.37 0.05 1.07
C VAL A 38 -8.82 0.54 1.06
N GLU A 39 -9.79 -0.35 0.93
CA GLU A 39 -11.23 -0.01 0.92
C GLU A 39 -11.66 0.71 2.21
N GLN A 40 -11.12 0.30 3.36
CA GLN A 40 -11.35 0.93 4.66
C GLN A 40 -10.66 2.30 4.81
N GLY A 41 -9.80 2.71 3.89
CA GLY A 41 -9.09 3.99 3.93
C GLY A 41 -7.91 4.01 4.89
N HIS A 42 -7.24 2.87 5.13
CA HIS A 42 -6.05 2.82 5.97
C HIS A 42 -4.76 3.21 5.24
N VAL A 43 -4.79 3.31 3.91
CA VAL A 43 -3.58 3.47 3.08
C VAL A 43 -3.57 4.83 2.39
N ARG A 44 -2.42 5.50 2.42
CA ARG A 44 -2.16 6.72 1.65
C ARG A 44 -0.88 6.59 0.84
N ILE A 45 -0.80 7.39 -0.22
CA ILE A 45 0.42 7.55 -1.03
C ILE A 45 0.79 9.02 -0.96
N GLY A 46 1.89 9.33 -0.26
CA GLY A 46 2.21 10.70 0.10
C GLY A 46 1.05 11.36 0.88
N PRO A 47 0.50 12.50 0.45
CA PRO A 47 -0.63 13.15 1.11
C PRO A 47 -2.01 12.57 0.74
N LYS A 48 -2.09 11.73 -0.31
CA LYS A 48 -3.37 11.30 -0.88
C LYS A 48 -3.87 10.00 -0.25
N LEU A 49 -5.06 10.03 0.34
CA LEU A 49 -5.82 8.83 0.73
C LEU A 49 -6.26 8.05 -0.51
N ILE A 50 -6.04 6.73 -0.51
CA ILE A 50 -6.47 5.85 -1.60
C ILE A 50 -7.47 4.84 -1.04
N THR A 51 -8.66 4.80 -1.63
CA THR A 51 -9.75 3.87 -1.26
C THR A 51 -10.07 2.85 -2.34
N ASP A 52 -9.50 2.99 -3.54
CA ASP A 52 -9.72 2.08 -4.67
C ASP A 52 -8.57 1.05 -4.78
N PRO A 53 -8.83 -0.27 -4.57
CA PRO A 53 -7.84 -1.33 -4.76
C PRO A 53 -7.38 -1.53 -6.20
N ALA A 54 -8.10 -0.98 -7.19
CA ALA A 54 -7.68 -0.99 -8.59
C ALA A 54 -6.63 0.09 -8.89
N PHE A 55 -6.34 0.98 -7.94
CA PHE A 55 -5.32 2.02 -8.11
C PHE A 55 -3.96 1.43 -8.48
N MET A 56 -3.41 1.90 -9.61
CA MET A 56 -2.12 1.47 -10.12
C MET A 56 -1.01 2.36 -9.60
N VAL A 57 0.01 1.75 -9.01
CA VAL A 57 1.12 2.44 -8.38
C VAL A 57 2.30 2.49 -9.35
N THR A 58 2.79 3.69 -9.64
CA THR A 58 4.04 3.89 -10.40
C THR A 58 5.28 3.59 -9.54
N ARG A 59 6.46 3.39 -10.15
CA ARG A 59 7.68 3.11 -9.36
C ARG A 59 8.04 4.22 -8.39
N ALA A 60 7.88 5.48 -8.80
CA ALA A 60 8.20 6.63 -7.95
C ALA A 60 7.24 6.81 -6.76
N GLN A 61 6.04 6.24 -6.83
CA GLN A 61 5.05 6.31 -5.75
C GLN A 61 5.23 5.24 -4.68
N GLU A 62 6.00 4.18 -4.97
CA GLU A 62 6.13 2.99 -4.13
C GLU A 62 6.70 3.33 -2.75
N ASP A 63 7.73 4.17 -2.72
CA ASP A 63 8.39 4.62 -1.47
C ASP A 63 7.49 5.50 -0.59
N ALA A 64 6.45 6.10 -1.19
CA ALA A 64 5.53 6.99 -0.49
C ALA A 64 4.28 6.26 0.04
N ILE A 65 4.16 4.95 -0.16
CA ILE A 65 3.05 4.15 0.37
C ILE A 65 3.23 4.02 1.88
N THR A 66 2.23 4.45 2.64
CA THR A 66 2.23 4.31 4.09
C THR A 66 0.82 4.26 4.66
N TRP A 67 0.70 3.95 5.94
CA TRP A 67 -0.58 4.01 6.66
C TRP A 67 -1.02 5.47 6.84
N THR A 68 -2.33 5.70 6.86
CA THR A 68 -2.89 6.98 7.32
C THR A 68 -2.56 7.22 8.79
N ASN A 69 -2.47 8.49 9.21
CA ASN A 69 -2.10 8.82 10.59
C ASN A 69 -3.12 8.29 11.60
N ALA A 70 -4.42 8.40 11.28
CA ALA A 70 -5.51 7.86 12.11
C ALA A 70 -5.67 6.32 12.03
N SER A 71 -4.84 5.62 11.25
CA SER A 71 -4.99 4.18 11.03
C SER A 71 -4.79 3.40 12.34
N LYS A 72 -5.76 2.54 12.67
CA LYS A 72 -5.64 1.58 13.79
C LYS A 72 -4.50 0.59 13.56
N ILE A 73 -4.23 0.25 12.29
CA ILE A 73 -3.13 -0.66 11.92
C ILE A 73 -1.79 -0.01 12.21
N LYS A 74 -1.62 1.28 11.88
CA LYS A 74 -0.41 2.05 12.22
C LYS A 74 -0.17 2.05 13.73
N ARG A 75 -1.22 2.32 14.51
CA ARG A 75 -1.15 2.29 15.98
C ARG A 75 -0.72 0.93 16.50
N HIS A 76 -1.37 -0.14 16.04
CA HIS A 76 -1.03 -1.50 16.44
C HIS A 76 0.43 -1.87 16.11
N VAL A 77 0.94 -1.48 14.94
CA VAL A 77 2.34 -1.71 14.55
C VAL A 77 3.31 -0.93 15.44
N LEU A 78 3.00 0.34 15.75
CA LEU A 78 3.84 1.16 16.65
C LEU A 78 3.82 0.64 18.09
N ASP A 79 2.65 0.21 18.58
CA ASP A 79 2.47 -0.44 19.89
C ASP A 79 3.34 -1.70 19.98
N TYR A 80 3.27 -2.57 18.96
CA TYR A 80 4.08 -3.79 18.91
C TYR A 80 5.59 -3.49 18.91
N ASN A 81 6.01 -2.44 18.20
CA ASN A 81 7.40 -2.00 18.14
C ASN A 81 7.83 -1.14 19.34
N ASN A 82 6.94 -0.91 20.32
CA ASN A 82 7.17 -0.03 21.46
C ASN A 82 7.66 1.37 21.07
N ALA A 83 7.17 1.88 19.93
CA ALA A 83 7.57 3.12 19.28
C ALA A 83 6.41 4.12 19.16
N ARG A 84 5.34 3.91 19.94
CA ARG A 84 4.17 4.78 19.92
C ARG A 84 4.42 6.05 20.73
N ASP A 85 4.21 7.17 20.06
CA ASP A 85 4.10 8.48 20.67
C ASP A 85 2.62 8.91 20.70
N ASP A 86 2.08 9.18 21.88
CA ASP A 86 0.67 9.59 22.04
C ASP A 86 0.42 11.06 21.66
N PHE A 87 1.46 11.86 21.39
CA PHE A 87 1.32 13.23 20.89
C PHE A 87 0.94 13.28 19.39
N ASP A 88 1.30 12.25 18.62
CA ASP A 88 1.07 12.15 17.17
C ASP A 88 -0.37 11.77 16.76
N LEU A 89 -1.30 11.69 17.71
CA LEU A 89 -2.68 11.20 17.53
C LEU A 89 -3.71 12.27 17.11
N ALA A 90 -3.26 13.45 16.65
CA ALA A 90 -4.12 14.51 16.13
C ALA A 90 -4.69 14.22 14.72
#